data_AF-A0A3A9ZGR2-F1
#
_entry.id   AF-A0A3A9ZGR2-F1
#
_cell.length_a   1.000
_cell.length_b   1.000
_cell.length_c   1.000
_cell.angle_alpha   90.00
_cell.angle_beta   90.00
_cell.angle_gamma   90.00
#
_symmetry.space_group_name_H-M   'P 1'
#
loop_
_entity.id
_entity.type
_entity.pdbx_description
1 polymer ?
#
loop_
_entity_poly.entity_id
_entity_poly.type
_entity_poly.pdbx_seq_one_letter_code
_entity_poly.pdbx_strand_id
1 'polypeptide(L)'
;MAPGPGLLHALGLTALLVSEWARRHARSAGESELALDPYLREVARTSADLADAGFYRFVADLFDTLCLGQPRLGLWAAVYVAIVVRLNRRGPHRLQNVLSRLAATYCLLGYLTLLPVLIPLDAGFFLLPGICAAAVWLVTR
;
A
#
# COMPACT_ATOMS: atom_id res chain seq x y z
N MET A 1 14.82 -17.44 -1.33
CA MET A 1 13.92 -17.39 -0.16
C MET A 1 12.78 -16.45 -0.51
N ALA A 2 11.53 -16.93 -0.53
CA ALA A 2 10.39 -16.06 -0.84
C ALA A 2 10.30 -14.96 0.23
N PRO A 3 10.01 -13.68 -0.13
CA PRO A 3 9.79 -12.64 0.85
C PRO A 3 8.70 -13.12 1.80
N GLY A 4 9.02 -13.20 3.10
CA GLY A 4 8.06 -13.68 4.09
C GLY A 4 6.79 -12.81 4.07
N PRO A 5 5.62 -13.34 4.48
CA PRO A 5 4.36 -12.58 4.57
C PRO A 5 4.54 -11.25 5.31
N GLY A 6 5.51 -11.22 6.22
CA GLY A 6 5.83 -10.05 6.99
C GLY A 6 6.33 -8.82 6.23
N LEU A 7 7.06 -9.01 5.13
CA LEU A 7 7.52 -7.92 4.26
C LEU A 7 6.35 -7.38 3.44
N LEU A 8 5.50 -8.27 2.92
CA LEU A 8 4.32 -7.88 2.15
C LEU A 8 3.32 -7.09 3.00
N HIS A 9 3.12 -7.48 4.26
CA HIS A 9 2.34 -6.68 5.21
C HIS A 9 2.92 -5.28 5.44
N ALA A 10 4.25 -5.13 5.46
CA ALA A 10 4.91 -3.84 5.61
C ALA A 10 4.68 -2.94 4.39
N LEU A 11 4.70 -3.52 3.17
CA LEU A 11 4.31 -2.81 1.95
C LEU A 11 2.87 -2.29 2.03
N GLY A 12 1.94 -3.08 2.54
CA GLY A 12 0.55 -2.63 2.74
C GLY A 12 0.45 -1.48 3.75
N LEU A 13 1.24 -1.52 4.83
CA LEU A 13 1.30 -0.41 5.78
C LEU A 13 1.87 0.85 5.13
N THR A 14 2.92 0.74 4.32
CA THR A 14 3.45 1.86 3.54
C THR A 14 2.40 2.44 2.60
N ALA A 15 1.73 1.58 1.83
CA ALA A 15 0.68 1.99 0.91
C ALA A 15 -0.44 2.73 1.65
N LEU A 16 -0.84 2.23 2.82
CA LEU A 16 -1.86 2.83 3.64
C LEU A 16 -1.46 4.23 4.11
N LEU A 17 -0.25 4.38 4.68
CA LEU A 17 0.26 5.66 5.18
C LEU A 17 0.35 6.70 4.07
N VAL A 18 0.92 6.32 2.92
CA VAL A 18 1.08 7.24 1.79
C VAL A 18 -0.29 7.61 1.20
N SER A 19 -1.22 6.66 1.09
CA SER A 19 -2.58 6.95 0.59
C SER A 19 -3.36 7.91 1.51
N GLU A 20 -3.21 7.77 2.83
CA GLU A 20 -3.88 8.65 3.80
C GLU A 20 -3.18 10.01 3.89
N TRP A 21 -1.85 10.07 3.77
CA TRP A 21 -1.12 11.32 3.65
C TRP A 21 -1.54 12.11 2.40
N ALA A 22 -1.51 11.47 1.22
CA ALA A 22 -1.88 12.10 -0.05
C ALA A 22 -3.33 12.62 0.01
N ARG A 23 -4.24 11.84 0.60
CA ARG A 23 -5.63 12.26 0.82
C ARG A 23 -5.76 13.46 1.74
N ARG A 24 -4.99 13.50 2.84
CA ARG A 24 -5.00 14.65 3.76
C ARG A 24 -4.43 15.88 3.09
N HIS A 25 -3.31 15.75 2.38
CA HIS A 25 -2.67 16.82 1.61
C HIS A 25 -3.64 17.42 0.59
N ALA A 26 -4.33 16.57 -0.18
CA ALA A 26 -5.34 17.00 -1.15
C ALA A 26 -6.55 17.70 -0.53
N ARG A 27 -6.88 17.45 0.75
CA ARG A 27 -7.98 18.13 1.45
C ARG A 27 -7.55 19.45 2.06
N SER A 28 -6.28 19.59 2.45
CA SER A 28 -5.75 20.78 3.11
C SER A 28 -5.29 21.86 2.15
N ALA A 29 -4.90 21.48 0.92
CA ALA A 29 -4.44 22.43 -0.09
C ALA A 29 -5.62 22.95 -0.93
N GLY A 30 -5.59 24.24 -1.29
CA GLY A 30 -6.56 24.81 -2.24
C GLY A 30 -6.31 24.33 -3.67
N GLU A 31 -7.34 24.37 -4.55
CA GLU A 31 -7.22 23.92 -5.95
C GLU A 31 -6.05 24.59 -6.71
N SER A 32 -5.82 25.88 -6.47
CA SER A 32 -4.72 26.63 -7.08
C SER A 32 -3.34 26.23 -6.55
N GLU A 33 -3.23 25.81 -5.29
CA GLU A 33 -1.97 25.33 -4.72
C GLU A 33 -1.63 23.92 -5.22
N LEU A 34 -2.64 23.05 -5.33
CA LEU A 34 -2.50 21.71 -5.90
C LEU A 34 -2.04 21.76 -7.37
N ALA A 35 -2.55 22.71 -8.15
CA ALA A 35 -2.16 22.90 -9.55
C ALA A 35 -0.70 23.36 -9.73
N LEU A 36 -0.14 24.02 -8.71
CA LEU A 36 1.23 24.51 -8.71
C LEU A 36 2.23 23.52 -8.09
N ASP A 37 1.75 22.48 -7.39
CA ASP A 37 2.59 21.50 -6.70
C ASP A 37 3.42 20.66 -7.71
N PRO A 38 4.76 20.82 -7.71
CA PRO A 38 5.64 20.07 -8.61
C PRO A 38 5.55 18.56 -8.42
N TYR A 39 5.31 18.10 -7.18
CA TYR A 39 5.19 16.68 -6.88
C TYR A 39 3.90 16.10 -7.50
N LEU A 40 2.77 16.79 -7.38
CA LEU A 40 1.51 16.31 -7.96
C LEU A 40 1.53 16.29 -9.48
N ARG A 41 2.23 17.25 -10.09
CA ARG A 41 2.49 17.23 -11.54
C ARG A 41 3.26 15.98 -11.95
N GLU A 42 4.25 15.59 -11.17
CA GLU A 42 5.03 14.40 -11.44
C GLU A 42 4.22 13.11 -11.19
N VAL A 43 3.42 13.06 -10.12
CA VAL A 43 2.46 11.97 -9.88
C VAL A 43 1.50 11.82 -11.06
N ALA A 44 0.98 12.91 -11.61
CA ALA A 44 0.08 12.87 -12.76
C ALA A 44 0.77 12.33 -14.03
N ARG A 45 2.02 12.74 -14.28
CA ARG A 45 2.85 12.20 -15.38
C ARG A 45 3.12 10.71 -15.21
N THR A 46 3.62 10.31 -14.04
CA THR A 46 3.90 8.90 -13.73
C THR A 46 2.62 8.06 -13.82
N SER A 47 1.47 8.60 -13.44
CA SER A 47 0.17 7.92 -13.57
C SER A 47 -0.19 7.68 -15.04
N ALA A 48 0.02 8.67 -15.91
CA ALA A 48 -0.22 8.52 -17.34
C ALA A 48 0.72 7.46 -17.95
N ASP A 49 2.02 7.53 -17.63
CA ASP A 49 3.02 6.58 -18.13
C ASP A 49 2.71 5.14 -17.69
N LEU A 50 2.27 4.96 -16.44
CA LEU A 50 1.90 3.64 -15.91
C LEU A 50 0.54 3.16 -16.41
N ALA A 51 -0.39 4.05 -16.75
CA ALA A 51 -1.69 3.66 -17.30
C ALA A 51 -1.55 2.93 -18.65
N ASP A 52 -0.54 3.29 -19.43
CA ASP A 52 -0.19 2.61 -20.69
C ASP A 52 0.53 1.27 -20.47
N ALA A 53 1.08 1.03 -19.27
CA ALA A 53 1.69 -0.23 -18.91
C ALA A 53 0.61 -1.28 -18.58
N GLY A 54 0.37 -2.22 -19.51
CA GLY A 54 -0.68 -3.23 -19.39
C GLY A 54 -0.64 -4.06 -18.09
N PHE A 55 0.55 -4.27 -17.50
CA PHE A 55 0.68 -4.92 -16.19
C PHE A 55 0.15 -4.05 -15.04
N TYR A 56 0.46 -2.75 -15.01
CA TYR A 56 -0.04 -1.86 -13.96
C TYR A 56 -1.56 -1.74 -14.03
N ARG A 57 -2.11 -1.54 -15.23
CA ARG A 57 -3.56 -1.52 -15.44
C ARG A 57 -4.23 -2.79 -14.94
N PHE A 58 -3.69 -3.96 -15.31
CA PHE A 58 -4.20 -5.24 -14.81
C PHE A 58 -4.20 -5.32 -13.27
N VAL A 59 -3.12 -4.88 -12.62
CA VAL A 59 -3.02 -4.89 -11.14
C VAL A 59 -4.02 -3.92 -10.52
N ALA A 60 -4.16 -2.72 -11.07
CA ALA A 60 -5.12 -1.72 -10.61
C ALA A 60 -6.57 -2.24 -10.72
N ASP A 61 -6.95 -2.76 -11.90
CA ASP A 61 -8.29 -3.30 -12.15
C ASP A 61 -8.59 -4.52 -11.26
N LEU A 62 -7.61 -5.42 -11.10
CA LEU A 62 -7.74 -6.58 -10.22
C LEU A 62 -7.94 -6.15 -8.77
N PHE A 63 -7.14 -5.20 -8.28
CA PHE A 63 -7.24 -4.73 -6.90
C PHE A 63 -8.59 -4.03 -6.67
N ASP A 64 -9.03 -3.19 -7.59
CA ASP A 64 -10.33 -2.51 -7.52
C ASP A 64 -11.49 -3.52 -7.51
N THR A 65 -11.44 -4.53 -8.39
CA THR A 65 -12.42 -5.63 -8.44
C THR A 65 -12.48 -6.40 -7.13
N LEU A 66 -11.32 -6.80 -6.58
CA LEU A 66 -11.23 -7.51 -5.32
C LEU A 66 -11.73 -6.68 -4.13
N CYS A 67 -11.58 -5.35 -4.23
CA CYS A 67 -12.02 -4.40 -3.22
C CYS A 67 -13.43 -3.86 -3.47
N LEU A 68 -14.16 -4.38 -4.46
CA LEU A 68 -15.53 -4.01 -4.81
C LEU A 68 -15.70 -2.50 -5.07
N GLY A 69 -14.74 -1.89 -5.78
CA GLY A 69 -14.72 -0.45 -6.03
C GLY A 69 -14.35 0.40 -4.80
N GLN A 70 -13.93 -0.24 -3.69
CA GLN A 70 -13.55 0.42 -2.44
C GLN A 70 -12.11 0.07 -2.03
N PRO A 71 -11.10 0.38 -2.88
CA PRO A 71 -9.70 -0.02 -2.67
C PRO A 71 -9.13 0.47 -1.34
N ARG A 72 -9.60 1.62 -0.85
CA ARG A 72 -9.23 2.14 0.47
C ARG A 72 -9.67 1.22 1.61
N LEU A 73 -10.94 0.80 1.62
CA LEU A 73 -11.44 -0.07 2.70
C LEU A 73 -10.76 -1.42 2.64
N GLY A 74 -10.52 -1.94 1.42
CA GLY A 74 -9.76 -3.17 1.21
C GLY A 74 -8.33 -3.08 1.77
N LEU A 75 -7.63 -1.97 1.53
CA LEU A 75 -6.28 -1.76 2.06
C LEU A 75 -6.27 -1.64 3.60
N TRP A 76 -7.21 -0.89 4.18
CA TRP A 76 -7.38 -0.82 5.64
C TRP A 76 -7.66 -2.20 6.25
N ALA A 77 -8.57 -2.97 5.66
CA ALA A 77 -8.92 -4.31 6.11
C ALA A 77 -7.70 -5.26 6.03
N ALA A 78 -6.95 -5.23 4.94
CA ALA A 78 -5.76 -6.05 4.77
C ALA A 78 -4.68 -5.74 5.82
N VAL A 79 -4.40 -4.46 6.07
CA VAL A 79 -3.44 -4.03 7.10
C VAL A 79 -3.94 -4.42 8.50
N TYR A 80 -5.23 -4.26 8.78
CA TYR A 80 -5.81 -4.65 10.06
C TYR A 80 -5.71 -6.16 10.30
N VAL A 81 -6.05 -6.98 9.30
CA VAL A 81 -5.88 -8.45 9.36
C VAL A 81 -4.41 -8.81 9.57
N ALA A 82 -3.48 -8.16 8.87
CA ALA A 82 -2.05 -8.39 9.05
C ALA A 82 -1.58 -8.10 10.49
N ILE A 83 -2.10 -7.04 11.11
CA ILE A 83 -1.82 -6.71 12.53
C ILE A 83 -2.41 -7.79 13.44
N VAL A 84 -3.70 -8.11 13.28
CA VAL A 84 -4.41 -9.09 14.11
C VAL A 84 -3.72 -10.45 14.08
N VAL A 85 -3.36 -10.95 12.89
CA VAL A 85 -2.70 -12.25 12.74
C VAL A 85 -1.37 -12.29 13.48
N ARG A 86 -0.62 -11.19 13.50
CA ARG A 86 0.70 -11.13 14.13
C ARG A 86 0.65 -10.94 15.65
N LEU A 87 -0.33 -10.19 16.13
CA LEU A 87 -0.52 -9.97 17.57
C LEU A 87 -1.21 -11.17 18.22
N ASN A 88 -2.02 -11.93 17.48
CA ASN A 88 -2.71 -13.10 18.01
C ASN A 88 -1.81 -14.35 18.06
N ARG A 89 -0.87 -14.42 19.01
CA ARG A 89 0.08 -15.55 19.10
C ARG A 89 -0.57 -16.92 19.41
N ARG A 90 -1.82 -16.96 19.91
CA ARG A 90 -2.49 -18.17 20.38
C ARG A 90 -3.61 -18.68 19.47
N GLY A 91 -3.86 -18.02 18.34
CA GLY A 91 -4.94 -18.41 17.44
C GLY A 91 -4.61 -19.67 16.61
N PRO A 92 -5.62 -20.24 15.92
CA PRO A 92 -5.44 -21.47 15.15
C PRO A 92 -4.45 -21.29 13.99
N HIS A 93 -3.37 -22.09 13.96
CA HIS A 93 -2.29 -21.96 12.97
C HIS A 93 -2.76 -21.98 11.51
N ARG A 94 -3.72 -22.85 11.16
CA ARG A 94 -4.25 -22.95 9.78
C ARG A 94 -4.95 -21.67 9.35
N LEU A 95 -5.82 -21.12 10.21
CA LEU A 95 -6.56 -19.91 9.91
C LEU A 95 -5.63 -18.70 9.83
N GLN A 96 -4.67 -18.59 10.74
CA GLN A 96 -3.67 -17.52 10.71
C GLN A 96 -2.82 -17.54 9.44
N ASN A 97 -2.39 -18.72 8.99
CA ASN A 97 -1.61 -18.84 7.77
C ASN A 97 -2.41 -18.42 6.53
N VAL A 98 -3.69 -18.79 6.45
CA VAL A 98 -4.58 -18.37 5.36
C VAL A 98 -4.79 -16.86 5.39
N LEU A 99 -5.17 -16.31 6.53
CA LEU A 99 -5.39 -14.86 6.70
C LEU A 99 -4.12 -14.04 6.43
N SER A 100 -2.95 -14.52 6.88
CA SER A 100 -1.65 -13.90 6.62
C SER A 100 -1.35 -13.84 5.12
N ARG A 101 -1.57 -14.93 4.39
CA ARG A 101 -1.33 -14.96 2.94
C ARG A 101 -2.29 -14.05 2.19
N LEU A 102 -3.58 -14.09 2.53
CA LEU A 102 -4.58 -13.22 1.93
C LEU A 102 -4.24 -11.74 2.18
N ALA A 103 -4.00 -11.36 3.43
CA ALA A 103 -3.60 -10.01 3.79
C ALA A 103 -2.33 -9.57 3.06
N ALA A 104 -1.30 -10.43 3.00
CA ALA A 104 -0.08 -10.16 2.26
C ALA A 104 -0.33 -9.90 0.76
N THR A 105 -1.21 -10.67 0.11
CA THR A 105 -1.60 -10.44 -1.28
C THR A 105 -2.29 -9.10 -1.48
N TYR A 106 -3.28 -8.76 -0.64
CA TYR A 106 -3.96 -7.47 -0.72
C TYR A 106 -3.01 -6.30 -0.45
N CYS A 107 -2.12 -6.44 0.53
CA CYS A 107 -1.10 -5.45 0.85
C CYS A 107 -0.12 -5.22 -0.31
N LEU A 108 0.29 -6.29 -1.00
CA LEU A 108 1.14 -6.19 -2.20
C LEU A 108 0.41 -5.49 -3.34
N LEU A 109 -0.82 -5.91 -3.65
CA LEU A 109 -1.62 -5.30 -4.71
C LEU A 109 -1.86 -3.82 -4.43
N GLY A 110 -2.28 -3.46 -3.20
CA GLY A 110 -2.47 -2.07 -2.81
C GLY A 110 -1.19 -1.24 -2.92
N TYR A 111 -0.04 -1.78 -2.53
CA TYR A 111 1.26 -1.12 -2.74
C TYR A 111 1.56 -0.87 -4.22
N LEU A 112 1.35 -1.89 -5.07
CA LEU A 112 1.55 -1.76 -6.52
C LEU A 112 0.61 -0.74 -7.14
N THR A 113 -0.65 -0.65 -6.70
CA THR A 113 -1.56 0.40 -7.19
C THR A 113 -1.10 1.82 -6.83
N LEU A 114 -0.32 1.96 -5.76
CA LEU A 114 0.20 3.25 -5.29
C LEU A 114 1.52 3.68 -5.93
N LEU A 115 2.07 2.90 -6.87
CA LEU A 115 3.33 3.22 -7.56
C LEU A 115 3.40 4.64 -8.14
N PRO A 116 2.35 5.19 -8.79
CA PRO A 116 2.42 6.55 -9.32
C PRO A 116 2.64 7.62 -8.26
N VAL A 117 2.20 7.36 -7.02
CA VAL A 117 2.39 8.26 -5.88
C VAL A 117 3.76 8.02 -5.23
N LEU A 118 4.22 6.77 -5.21
CA LEU A 118 5.45 6.37 -4.53
C LEU A 118 6.71 6.68 -5.34
N ILE A 119 6.70 6.47 -6.66
CA ILE A 119 7.89 6.65 -7.53
C ILE A 119 8.45 8.08 -7.43
N PRO A 120 7.62 9.14 -7.49
CA PRO A 120 8.12 10.52 -7.38
C PRO A 120 8.66 10.90 -5.99
N LEU A 121 8.59 10.01 -4.99
CA LEU A 121 9.21 10.24 -3.68
C LEU A 121 10.72 9.92 -3.66
N ASP A 122 11.30 9.48 -4.78
CA ASP A 122 12.71 9.14 -4.96
C ASP A 122 13.23 8.20 -3.86
N ALA A 123 14.15 8.67 -3.00
CA ALA A 123 14.67 7.90 -1.88
C ALA A 123 13.56 7.42 -0.92
N GLY A 124 12.48 8.19 -0.79
CA GLY A 124 11.29 7.84 -0.02
C GLY A 124 10.62 6.54 -0.49
N PHE A 125 10.73 6.21 -1.78
CA PHE A 125 10.22 4.96 -2.36
C PHE A 125 10.80 3.73 -1.67
N PHE A 126 12.09 3.76 -1.31
CA PHE A 126 12.78 2.64 -0.66
C PHE A 126 12.81 2.76 0.86
N LEU A 127 12.92 3.99 1.37
CA LEU A 127 13.01 4.25 2.81
C LEU A 127 11.70 3.95 3.55
N LEU A 128 10.54 4.32 2.98
CA LEU A 128 9.26 4.12 3.65
C LEU A 128 8.90 2.63 3.84
N PRO A 129 9.03 1.75 2.84
CA PRO A 129 8.92 0.31 3.03
C PRO A 129 9.91 -0.23 4.06
N GLY A 130 11.16 0.24 4.04
CA GLY A 130 12.18 -0.17 5.00
C GLY A 130 11.81 0.17 6.44
N ILE A 131 11.35 1.40 6.69
CA ILE A 131 10.88 1.86 8.01
C ILE A 131 9.65 1.06 8.45
N CYS A 132 8.68 0.85 7.55
CA CYS A 132 7.49 0.06 7.86
C CYS A 132 7.87 -1.39 8.19
N ALA A 133 8.83 -1.99 7.48
CA ALA A 133 9.32 -3.33 7.75
C ALA A 133 10.03 -3.41 9.11
N ALA A 134 10.84 -2.40 9.44
CA ALA A 134 11.52 -2.30 10.74
C ALA A 134 10.51 -2.15 11.89
N ALA A 135 9.51 -1.27 11.75
CA ALA A 135 8.47 -1.07 12.75
C ALA A 135 7.64 -2.35 12.98
N VAL A 136 7.23 -2.99 11.89
CA VAL A 136 6.52 -4.27 11.93
C VAL A 136 7.37 -5.35 12.60
N TRP A 137 8.67 -5.42 12.31
CA TRP A 137 9.57 -6.37 12.95
C TRP A 137 9.71 -6.12 14.45
N LEU A 138 9.90 -4.85 14.86
CA LEU A 138 9.99 -4.46 16.27
C LEU A 138 8.75 -4.84 17.07
N VAL A 139 7.55 -4.62 16.51
CA VAL A 139 6.28 -4.87 17.21
C VAL A 139 5.91 -6.35 17.26
N THR A 140 6.46 -7.17 16.37
CA THR A 140 6.08 -8.59 16.25
C THR A 140 7.07 -9.56 16.85
N ARG A 141 8.24 -9.08 17.30
CA ARG A 141 9.20 -9.83 18.11
C ARG A 141 8.69 -9.98 19.55
#